data_AF-W1XJC8-F1
#
_entry.id   AF-W1XJC8-F1
#
_cell.length_a   1.000
_cell.length_b   1.000
_cell.length_c   1.000
_cell.angle_alpha   90.00
_cell.angle_beta   90.00
_cell.angle_gamma   90.00
#
_symmetry.space_group_name_H-M   'P 1'
#
loop_
_entity.id
_entity.type
_entity.pdbx_description
1 polymer ?
#
loop_
_entity_poly.entity_id
_entity_poly.type
_entity_poly.pdbx_seq_one_letter_code
_entity_poly.pdbx_strand_id
1 'polypeptide(L)'
;MNHYTRWLELKEQNPGKYARDIAGLMNISEAELAFARVTHDAWRMCGDIRDILAALESVGETKCICRNEYAVHEQVGAFTNQHLNGHAGLILNPRALDLR
;
A
#
# COMPACT_ATOMS: atom_id res chain seq x y z
N MET A 1 -21.90 -14.03 -2.92
CA MET A 1 -20.54 -14.58 -2.71
C MET A 1 -19.76 -13.57 -1.89
N ASN A 2 -19.10 -13.96 -0.81
CA ASN A 2 -18.24 -13.03 -0.05
C ASN A 2 -17.04 -12.61 -0.93
N HIS A 3 -16.68 -11.32 -0.93
CA HIS A 3 -15.52 -10.81 -1.69
C HIS A 3 -14.24 -11.57 -1.38
N TYR A 4 -14.03 -12.00 -0.13
CA TYR A 4 -12.85 -12.79 0.23
C TYR A 4 -12.79 -14.15 -0.47
N THR A 5 -13.90 -14.89 -0.51
CA THR A 5 -13.97 -16.18 -1.23
C THR A 5 -13.70 -15.98 -2.72
N ARG A 6 -14.29 -14.95 -3.34
CA ARG A 6 -14.08 -14.64 -4.74
C ARG A 6 -12.63 -14.25 -5.06
N TRP A 7 -11.98 -13.53 -4.14
CA TRP A 7 -10.56 -13.21 -4.23
C TRP A 7 -9.67 -14.46 -4.26
N LEU A 8 -9.92 -15.45 -3.38
CA LEU A 8 -9.15 -16.69 -3.36
C LEU A 8 -9.26 -17.47 -4.69
N GLU A 9 -10.48 -17.61 -5.22
CA GLU A 9 -10.72 -18.26 -6.52
C GLU A 9 -9.96 -17.56 -7.65
N LEU A 10 -10.06 -16.24 -7.74
CA LEU A 10 -9.43 -15.48 -8.81
C LEU A 10 -7.92 -15.46 -8.69
N LYS A 11 -7.38 -15.45 -7.46
CA LYS A 11 -5.93 -15.53 -7.22
C LYS A 11 -5.36 -16.87 -7.67
N GLU A 12 -6.06 -17.97 -7.39
CA GLU A 12 -5.66 -19.31 -7.86
C GLU A 12 -5.72 -19.41 -9.40
N GLN A 13 -6.77 -18.86 -10.01
CA GLN A 13 -6.93 -18.84 -11.46
C GLN A 13 -5.96 -17.90 -12.19
N ASN A 14 -5.43 -16.88 -11.51
CA ASN A 14 -4.59 -15.83 -12.09
C ASN A 14 -3.31 -15.62 -11.25
N PRO A 15 -2.39 -16.60 -11.17
CA PRO A 15 -1.24 -16.53 -10.27
C PRO A 15 -0.26 -15.38 -10.54
N GLY A 16 -0.29 -14.79 -11.75
CA GLY A 16 0.52 -13.62 -12.13
C GLY A 16 -0.15 -12.25 -11.88
N LYS A 17 -1.40 -12.22 -11.39
CA LYS A 17 -2.13 -10.97 -11.13
C LYS A 17 -2.00 -10.56 -9.66
N TYR A 18 -1.84 -9.26 -9.42
CA TYR A 18 -1.76 -8.71 -8.07
C TYR A 18 -3.14 -8.30 -7.54
N ALA A 19 -3.19 -7.90 -6.26
CA ALA A 19 -4.42 -7.52 -5.57
C ALA A 19 -5.22 -6.45 -6.33
N ARG A 20 -4.56 -5.39 -6.82
CA ARG A 20 -5.18 -4.36 -7.68
C ARG A 20 -5.88 -4.94 -8.90
N ASP A 21 -5.21 -5.81 -9.64
CA ASP A 21 -5.73 -6.37 -10.90
C ASP A 21 -6.95 -7.25 -10.64
N ILE A 22 -6.91 -8.04 -9.57
CA ILE A 22 -8.03 -8.92 -9.19
C ILE A 22 -9.20 -8.11 -8.61
N ALA A 23 -8.93 -7.04 -7.87
CA ALA A 23 -9.99 -6.10 -7.45
C ALA A 23 -10.72 -5.52 -8.69
N GLY A 24 -9.96 -5.17 -9.74
CA GLY A 24 -10.51 -4.79 -11.05
C GLY A 24 -11.37 -5.89 -11.69
N LEU A 25 -10.93 -7.15 -11.68
CA LEU A 25 -11.73 -8.29 -12.15
C LEU A 25 -13.03 -8.50 -11.36
N MET A 26 -13.05 -8.09 -10.09
CA MET A 26 -14.20 -8.16 -9.20
C MET A 26 -15.11 -6.94 -9.30
N ASN A 27 -14.74 -5.92 -10.09
CA ASN A 27 -15.41 -4.61 -10.17
C ASN A 27 -15.55 -3.92 -8.80
N ILE A 28 -14.51 -4.02 -7.95
CA ILE A 28 -14.42 -3.32 -6.66
C ILE A 28 -13.10 -2.55 -6.58
N SER A 29 -13.00 -1.62 -5.65
CA SER A 29 -11.73 -0.98 -5.32
C SER A 29 -10.76 -1.92 -4.61
N GLU A 30 -9.46 -1.66 -4.74
CA GLU A 30 -8.43 -2.41 -3.99
C GLU A 30 -8.58 -2.24 -2.47
N ALA A 31 -9.12 -1.10 -2.02
CA ALA A 31 -9.41 -0.85 -0.61
C ALA A 31 -10.56 -1.73 -0.09
N GLU A 32 -11.63 -1.92 -0.88
CA GLU A 32 -12.70 -2.87 -0.54
C GLU A 32 -12.18 -4.31 -0.48
N LEU A 33 -11.26 -4.67 -1.38
CA LEU A 33 -10.58 -5.97 -1.32
C LEU A 33 -9.73 -6.12 -0.05
N ALA A 34 -8.97 -5.09 0.34
CA ALA A 34 -8.21 -5.08 1.59
C ALA A 34 -9.13 -5.18 2.82
N PHE A 35 -10.29 -4.52 2.79
CA PHE A 35 -11.31 -4.63 3.83
C PHE A 35 -11.88 -6.05 3.94
N ALA A 36 -12.21 -6.68 2.81
CA ALA A 36 -12.73 -8.05 2.77
C ALA A 36 -11.73 -9.08 3.33
N ARG A 37 -10.43 -8.76 3.33
CA ARG A 37 -9.36 -9.60 3.88
C ARG A 37 -9.15 -9.43 5.40
N VAL A 38 -9.79 -8.45 6.03
CA VAL A 38 -9.77 -8.31 7.49
C VAL A 38 -10.35 -9.57 8.14
N THR A 39 -9.75 -10.03 9.24
CA THR A 39 -10.02 -11.32 9.93
C THR A 39 -9.46 -12.57 9.24
N HIS A 40 -8.85 -12.42 8.06
CA HIS A 40 -8.14 -13.49 7.37
C HIS A 40 -6.63 -13.26 7.41
N ASP A 41 -6.14 -12.35 6.58
CA ASP A 41 -4.71 -12.05 6.40
C ASP A 41 -4.43 -10.54 6.36
N ALA A 42 -5.41 -9.71 6.71
CA ALA A 42 -5.26 -8.27 6.89
C ALA A 42 -5.75 -7.82 8.27
N TRP A 43 -5.16 -6.71 8.74
CA TRP A 43 -5.55 -6.04 9.98
C TRP A 43 -5.81 -4.56 9.71
N ARG A 44 -6.89 -4.03 10.30
CA ARG A 44 -7.19 -2.61 10.19
C ARG A 44 -6.26 -1.82 11.12
N MET A 45 -5.40 -1.00 10.53
CA MET A 45 -4.62 0.00 11.28
C MET A 45 -5.49 1.23 11.59
N CYS A 46 -5.19 1.87 12.71
CA CYS A 46 -5.84 3.11 13.17
C CYS A 46 -4.79 4.08 13.73
N GLY A 47 -5.09 5.38 13.74
CA GLY A 47 -4.18 6.45 14.14
C GLY A 47 -4.21 7.63 13.15
N ASP A 48 -3.61 8.76 13.54
CA ASP A 48 -3.36 9.85 12.60
C ASP A 48 -2.31 9.41 11.57
N ILE A 49 -2.52 9.75 10.29
CA ILE A 49 -1.64 9.32 9.22
C ILE A 49 -0.21 9.87 9.39
N ARG A 50 -0.05 11.08 9.94
CA ARG A 50 1.26 11.67 10.18
C ARG A 50 2.00 10.91 11.26
N ASP A 51 1.31 10.50 12.31
CA ASP A 51 1.90 9.69 13.39
C ASP A 51 2.34 8.32 12.87
N ILE A 52 1.54 7.70 11.99
CA ILE A 52 1.90 6.42 11.36
C ILE A 52 3.13 6.58 10.46
N LEU A 53 3.18 7.61 9.61
CA LEU A 53 4.33 7.87 8.75
C LEU A 53 5.60 8.21 9.55
N ALA A 54 5.46 9.01 10.61
CA ALA A 54 6.55 9.32 11.54
C ALA A 54 7.10 8.05 12.19
N ALA A 55 6.23 7.15 12.63
CA ALA A 55 6.62 5.87 13.23
C ALA A 55 7.37 4.94 12.26
N LEU A 56 7.20 5.07 10.93
CA LEU A 56 7.94 4.26 9.96
C LEU A 56 9.44 4.57 9.94
N GLU A 57 9.89 5.70 10.50
CA GLU A 57 11.33 5.96 10.62
C GLU A 57 12.02 4.91 11.52
N SER A 58 11.32 4.42 12.56
CA SER A 58 11.92 3.48 13.52
C SER A 58 12.09 2.06 12.99
N VAL A 59 11.47 1.71 11.84
CA VAL A 59 11.61 0.37 11.26
C VAL A 59 12.84 0.23 10.35
N GLY A 60 13.48 1.34 9.98
CA GLY A 60 14.67 1.34 9.13
C GLY A 60 14.37 1.13 7.63
N GLU A 61 15.09 0.20 6.99
CA GLU A 61 14.98 -0.06 5.56
C GLU A 61 13.62 -0.69 5.19
N THR A 62 13.00 -0.14 4.16
CA THR A 62 11.73 -0.59 3.58
C THR A 62 11.82 -0.61 2.06
N LYS A 63 10.90 -1.33 1.42
CA LYS A 63 10.64 -1.21 -0.01
C LYS A 63 9.27 -0.56 -0.20
N CYS A 64 9.25 0.65 -0.70
CA CYS A 64 8.03 1.37 -0.98
C CYS A 64 7.63 1.20 -2.44
N ILE A 65 6.33 1.02 -2.68
CA ILE A 65 5.74 0.89 -4.00
C ILE A 65 4.71 1.99 -4.16
N CYS A 66 4.96 2.93 -5.08
CA CYS A 66 4.00 3.95 -5.49
C CYS A 66 3.64 3.68 -6.95
N ARG A 67 2.36 3.74 -7.30
CA ARG A 67 1.92 3.39 -8.64
C ARG A 67 0.69 4.16 -9.07
N ASN A 68 0.49 4.18 -10.38
CA ASN A 68 -0.80 4.47 -11.00
C ASN A 68 -1.21 3.25 -11.83
N GLU A 69 -2.18 3.43 -12.74
CA GLU A 69 -2.67 2.35 -13.58
C GLU A 69 -1.60 1.84 -14.58
N TYR A 70 -0.68 2.70 -14.98
CA TYR A 70 0.23 2.48 -16.10
C TYR A 70 1.70 2.32 -15.70
N ALA A 71 2.08 2.80 -14.52
CA ALA A 71 3.45 2.79 -14.04
C ALA A 71 3.51 2.32 -12.58
N VAL A 72 4.51 1.49 -12.29
CA VAL A 72 4.88 1.02 -10.95
C VAL A 72 6.28 1.51 -10.63
N HIS A 73 6.44 2.22 -9.51
CA HIS A 73 7.72 2.70 -9.03
C HIS A 73 8.05 2.02 -7.71
N GLU A 74 9.12 1.22 -7.69
CA GLU A 74 9.61 0.53 -6.51
C GLU A 74 10.93 1.15 -6.06
N GLN A 75 11.02 1.55 -4.79
CA GLN A 75 12.21 2.18 -4.22
C GLN A 75 12.53 1.58 -2.86
N VAL A 76 13.78 1.14 -2.69
CA VAL A 76 14.33 0.73 -1.39
C VAL A 76 14.89 1.97 -0.67
N GLY A 77 14.61 2.10 0.62
CA GLY A 77 15.09 3.21 1.46
C GLY A 77 14.39 3.27 2.82
N ALA A 78 14.61 4.35 3.58
CA ALA A 78 14.04 4.55 4.91
C ALA A 78 13.17 5.81 4.96
N PHE A 79 12.20 5.84 5.89
CA PHE A 79 11.32 6.99 6.13
C PHE A 79 12.03 8.09 6.96
N THR A 80 13.19 8.54 6.53
CA THR A 80 13.99 9.61 7.17
C THR A 80 13.74 10.97 6.51
N ASN A 81 14.18 12.07 7.13
CA ASN A 81 14.05 13.45 6.61
C ASN A 81 12.59 13.84 6.30
N GLN A 82 11.71 13.62 7.28
CA GLN A 82 10.27 13.85 7.13
C GLN A 82 9.88 15.32 7.39
N HIS A 83 9.07 15.86 6.49
CA HIS A 83 8.44 17.18 6.58
C HIS A 83 6.93 17.02 6.31
N LEU A 84 6.18 16.54 7.31
CA LEU A 84 4.74 16.19 7.17
C LEU A 84 3.79 17.34 7.55
N ASN A 85 4.33 18.49 7.92
CA ASN A 85 3.58 19.67 8.34
C ASN A 85 3.46 20.64 7.15
N GLY A 86 2.23 20.95 6.73
CA GLY A 86 1.96 21.86 5.62
C GLY A 86 0.79 21.43 4.74
N HIS A 87 0.59 22.14 3.62
CA HIS A 87 -0.43 21.78 2.63
C HIS A 87 -0.05 20.53 1.82
N ALA A 88 1.26 20.28 1.68
CA ALA A 88 1.84 19.07 1.10
C ALA A 88 2.91 18.52 2.06
N GLY A 89 2.93 17.20 2.25
CA GLY A 89 3.94 16.50 3.05
C GLY A 89 5.09 16.00 2.19
N LEU A 90 6.27 15.82 2.77
CA LEU A 90 7.47 15.46 2.04
C LEU A 90 8.32 14.47 2.87
N ILE A 91 8.89 13.47 2.22
CA ILE A 91 9.98 12.63 2.76
C ILE A 91 11.15 12.78 1.79
N LEU A 92 12.18 13.54 2.19
CA LEU A 92 13.20 14.05 1.27
C LEU A 92 14.50 13.28 1.36
N ASN A 93 14.66 12.25 0.52
CA ASN A 93 15.93 11.50 0.42
C ASN A 93 16.36 11.34 -1.04
N PRO A 94 17.05 12.33 -1.62
CA PRO A 94 17.54 12.24 -3.00
C PRO A 94 18.34 10.96 -3.24
N ARG A 95 18.00 10.22 -4.30
CA ARG A 95 18.57 8.89 -4.69
C ARG A 95 18.20 7.72 -3.77
N ALA A 96 17.30 7.93 -2.81
CA ALA A 96 16.72 6.89 -1.97
C ALA A 96 15.18 7.06 -1.94
N LEU A 97 14.53 6.78 -0.82
CA LEU A 97 13.08 6.93 -0.67
C LEU A 97 12.68 8.42 -0.66
N ASP A 98 12.25 8.93 -1.81
CA ASP A 98 11.88 10.33 -2.00
C ASP A 98 10.39 10.45 -2.38
N LEU A 99 9.56 10.97 -1.48
CA LEU A 99 8.09 11.04 -1.61
C LEU A 99 7.58 12.49 -1.50
N ARG A 100 6.48 12.82 -2.16
CA ARG A 100 5.80 14.14 -2.17
C ARG A 100 4.31 13.97 -1.90
#